data_AF-A0A0V1CB40-F1
#
_entry.id   AF-A0A0V1CB40-F1
#
_cell.length_a   1.000
_cell.length_b   1.000
_cell.length_c   1.000
_cell.angle_alpha   90.00
_cell.angle_beta   90.00
_cell.angle_gamma   90.00
#
_symmetry.space_group_name_H-M   'P 1'
#
loop_
_entity.id
_entity.type
_entity.pdbx_description
1 polymer ?
#
loop_
_entity_poly.entity_id
_entity_poly.type
_entity_poly.pdbx_seq_one_letter_code
_entity_poly.pdbx_strand_id
1 'polypeptide(L)'
;MQFLAMALRIATPLIYHNDIPDDPARPNLKKLVNGESRLIPPLTVTRQISTEAAPGLTVTIYSKGEKSKYEIYRRVLVKKLKTGIKVWTTRDKILKSDCRILNRNIKLVTSPITIGDHASSLESDVSQWLISDPGNKFCAVDKPYHKCQAKEPAIAVCIDDATIFGHFNRIGQNAINFYHIASHYFYCSNEIQEQHSNIQQQNFKPEEFNNLINIKSSYFLTLQRSGLFFELSFFTFYRLHFCIAGLGHCETDTRRIARAIMYKAPGQNIGKAFTQGNAGAWGDTAVVTGAGGHSFGRALEHVIAVEPTNKFIAYNNVPPDIPKPKTKSNSKGVLMMNPQGADAAAWIVHTVPGFPKALRGYLFPPEEIQKGHLFICLTIKESEIDAIAMTMRIATPLIYHNDIPDSEIDSRPNLKKLVNGESRFIPPLTVTRDISTAAPGGLKVTIYSKGEKSRFEIYRRILVRKLKTTIKIWTTRDKTLKSDCRIFGRNIRLVTSPISVSGHPSSLESDVSQWLISEQGNKFCAVDKPYQKSQTKEPAMAVCIDDASIFTRFNEIAANLDNCT
;
A
#
# COMPACT_ATOMS: atom_id res chain seq x y z
N MET A 1 -2.74 -29.98 -19.26
CA MET A 1 -3.28 -29.25 -18.08
C MET A 1 -2.98 -29.91 -16.73
N GLN A 2 -3.29 -31.19 -16.48
CA GLN A 2 -3.11 -31.83 -15.16
C GLN A 2 -1.68 -31.80 -14.60
N PHE A 3 -0.66 -31.99 -15.45
CA PHE A 3 0.75 -31.90 -15.05
C PHE A 3 1.18 -30.47 -14.72
N LEU A 4 0.69 -29.49 -15.48
CA LEU A 4 0.92 -28.07 -15.22
C LEU A 4 0.29 -27.67 -13.88
N ALA A 5 -0.95 -28.09 -13.63
CA ALA A 5 -1.64 -27.80 -12.37
C ALA A 5 -0.88 -28.34 -11.15
N MET A 6 -0.25 -29.51 -11.28
CA MET A 6 0.59 -30.07 -10.21
C MET A 6 1.83 -29.21 -9.90
N ALA A 7 2.48 -28.66 -10.94
CA ALA A 7 3.63 -27.78 -10.77
C ALA A 7 3.21 -26.46 -10.11
N LEU A 8 2.10 -25.89 -10.56
CA LEU A 8 1.51 -24.69 -9.97
C LEU A 8 1.11 -24.90 -8.51
N ARG A 9 0.52 -26.02 -8.13
CA ARG A 9 0.19 -26.31 -6.71
C ARG A 9 1.40 -26.29 -5.77
N ILE A 10 2.60 -26.53 -6.29
CA ILE A 10 3.85 -26.45 -5.54
C ILE A 10 4.33 -25.00 -5.46
N ALA A 11 4.27 -24.26 -6.57
CA ALA A 11 4.61 -22.84 -6.61
C ALA A 11 3.57 -21.94 -5.91
N THR A 12 2.42 -22.50 -5.52
CA THR A 12 1.34 -21.82 -4.79
C THR A 12 1.04 -20.42 -5.35
N PRO A 13 0.75 -20.30 -6.66
CA PRO A 13 0.41 -19.02 -7.25
C PRO A 13 -0.93 -18.55 -6.69
N LEU A 14 -1.12 -17.24 -6.69
CA LEU A 14 -2.44 -16.66 -6.50
C LEU A 14 -3.23 -16.84 -7.80
N ILE A 15 -4.36 -17.56 -7.75
CA ILE A 15 -5.28 -17.63 -8.87
C ILE A 15 -6.24 -16.45 -8.77
N TYR A 16 -6.10 -15.51 -9.71
CA TYR A 16 -6.92 -14.31 -9.77
C TYR A 16 -8.28 -14.55 -10.44
N HIS A 17 -8.31 -15.40 -11.47
CA HIS A 17 -9.51 -15.72 -12.25
C HIS A 17 -9.45 -17.19 -12.71
N ASN A 18 -10.59 -17.88 -12.71
CA ASN A 18 -10.73 -19.23 -13.25
C ASN A 18 -12.12 -19.39 -13.87
N ASP A 19 -12.16 -19.46 -15.19
CA ASP A 19 -13.30 -19.77 -16.03
C ASP A 19 -13.30 -21.23 -16.50
N ILE A 20 -12.28 -22.02 -16.13
CA ILE A 20 -12.20 -23.42 -16.51
C ILE A 20 -13.31 -24.19 -15.76
N PRO A 21 -14.21 -24.87 -16.48
CA PRO A 21 -15.28 -25.66 -15.86
C PRO A 21 -14.72 -26.74 -14.92
N ASP A 22 -15.46 -27.05 -13.85
CA ASP A 22 -15.09 -28.15 -12.95
C ASP A 22 -15.16 -29.47 -13.73
N ASP A 23 -14.03 -30.18 -13.80
CA ASP A 23 -13.87 -31.44 -14.50
C ASP A 23 -13.29 -32.46 -13.52
N PRO A 24 -14.07 -33.49 -13.10
CA PRO A 24 -13.60 -34.51 -12.17
C PRO A 24 -12.41 -35.31 -12.73
N ALA A 25 -12.17 -35.32 -14.05
CA ALA A 25 -10.99 -35.94 -14.66
C ALA A 25 -9.69 -35.15 -14.42
N ARG A 26 -9.75 -33.94 -13.83
CA ARG A 26 -8.60 -33.04 -13.60
C ARG A 26 -8.40 -32.71 -12.12
N PRO A 27 -8.10 -33.68 -11.25
CA PRO A 27 -8.09 -33.48 -9.81
C PRO A 27 -7.01 -32.52 -9.31
N ASN A 28 -5.90 -32.33 -10.05
CA ASN A 28 -4.90 -31.34 -9.65
C ASN A 28 -5.32 -29.93 -10.02
N LEU A 29 -6.11 -29.77 -11.08
CA LEU A 29 -6.66 -28.46 -11.45
C LEU A 29 -7.69 -28.02 -10.41
N LYS A 30 -8.63 -28.91 -10.03
CA LYS A 30 -9.59 -28.65 -8.96
C LYS A 30 -8.91 -28.24 -7.65
N LYS A 31 -7.90 -29.00 -7.23
CA LYS A 31 -7.11 -28.70 -6.02
C LYS A 31 -6.34 -27.38 -6.14
N LEU A 32 -5.83 -27.05 -7.33
CA LEU A 32 -5.17 -25.78 -7.58
C LEU A 32 -6.16 -24.62 -7.42
N VAL A 33 -7.33 -24.70 -8.07
CA VAL A 33 -8.41 -23.70 -8.00
C VAL A 33 -8.92 -23.50 -6.58
N ASN A 34 -9.02 -24.57 -5.80
CA ASN A 34 -9.42 -24.52 -4.38
C ASN A 34 -8.32 -24.02 -3.42
N GLY A 35 -7.14 -23.64 -3.93
CA GLY A 35 -6.02 -23.18 -3.10
C GLY A 35 -5.35 -24.27 -2.27
N GLU A 36 -5.56 -25.55 -2.61
CA GLU A 36 -4.94 -26.68 -1.90
C GLU A 36 -3.46 -26.84 -2.30
N SER A 37 -2.59 -26.22 -1.50
CA SER A 37 -1.14 -26.41 -1.60
C SER A 37 -0.70 -27.83 -1.23
N ARG A 38 0.36 -28.32 -1.88
CA ARG A 38 0.95 -29.63 -1.52
C ARG A 38 1.92 -29.44 -0.36
N LEU A 39 1.47 -29.74 0.86
CA LEU A 39 2.28 -29.59 2.07
C LEU A 39 3.22 -30.77 2.37
N ILE A 40 3.10 -31.87 1.62
CA ILE A 40 3.84 -33.11 1.81
C ILE A 40 4.91 -33.25 0.71
N PRO A 41 6.13 -33.73 1.04
CA PRO A 41 7.19 -33.98 0.05
C PRO A 41 6.73 -34.81 -1.17
N PRO A 42 7.32 -34.58 -2.36
CA PRO A 42 8.44 -33.67 -2.62
C PRO A 42 8.01 -32.19 -2.70
N LEU A 43 8.80 -31.32 -2.05
CA LEU A 43 8.59 -29.85 -2.00
C LEU A 43 9.17 -29.12 -3.23
N THR A 44 9.67 -29.89 -4.19
CA THR A 44 10.07 -29.43 -5.52
C THR A 44 9.52 -30.41 -6.55
N VAL A 45 9.12 -29.91 -7.71
CA VAL A 45 8.56 -30.71 -8.80
C VAL A 45 9.18 -30.28 -10.13
N THR A 46 9.41 -31.26 -11.01
CA THR A 46 9.79 -31.05 -12.41
C THR A 46 8.71 -31.69 -13.28
N ARG A 47 8.18 -30.94 -14.25
CA ARG A 47 7.18 -31.45 -15.20
C ARG A 47 7.54 -31.01 -16.60
N GLN A 48 7.38 -31.91 -17.55
CA GLN A 48 7.60 -31.65 -18.97
C GLN A 48 6.26 -31.69 -19.68
N ILE A 49 6.06 -30.75 -20.60
CA ILE A 49 4.90 -30.66 -21.48
C ILE A 49 5.39 -30.36 -22.89
N SER A 50 4.56 -30.65 -23.89
CA SER A 50 4.80 -30.27 -25.28
C SER A 50 3.68 -29.36 -25.75
N THR A 51 4.00 -28.37 -26.58
CA THR A 51 2.99 -27.53 -27.25
C THR A 51 2.26 -28.32 -28.33
N GLU A 52 1.07 -27.86 -28.70
CA GLU A 52 0.17 -28.57 -29.63
C GLU A 52 0.65 -28.55 -31.09
N ALA A 53 1.25 -27.45 -31.55
CA ALA A 53 1.72 -27.31 -32.93
C ALA A 53 2.86 -28.28 -33.26
N ALA A 54 2.92 -28.83 -34.47
CA ALA A 54 4.01 -29.71 -34.91
C ALA A 54 5.17 -28.90 -35.54
N PRO A 55 6.45 -29.20 -35.23
CA PRO A 55 6.93 -30.14 -34.21
C PRO A 55 6.87 -29.50 -32.82
N GLY A 56 6.11 -30.10 -31.89
CA GLY A 56 5.81 -29.51 -30.57
C GLY A 56 7.05 -29.08 -29.79
N LEU A 57 7.03 -27.86 -29.26
CA LEU A 57 8.08 -27.31 -28.43
C LEU A 57 8.07 -28.00 -27.06
N THR A 58 9.21 -28.52 -26.65
CA THR A 58 9.38 -29.13 -25.33
C THR A 58 9.59 -28.06 -24.27
N VAL A 59 8.67 -28.01 -23.29
CA VAL A 59 8.71 -27.08 -22.16
C VAL A 59 8.85 -27.84 -20.85
N THR A 60 9.86 -27.51 -20.05
CA THR A 60 10.09 -28.09 -18.73
C THR A 60 9.87 -27.05 -17.64
N ILE A 61 9.02 -27.38 -16.67
CA ILE A 61 8.59 -26.54 -15.57
C ILE A 61 9.22 -27.05 -14.29
N TYR A 62 9.94 -26.18 -13.60
CA TYR A 62 10.55 -26.41 -12.30
C TYR A 62 9.82 -25.58 -11.25
N SER A 63 9.30 -26.23 -10.22
CA SER A 63 8.59 -25.54 -9.14
C SER A 63 9.17 -25.91 -7.79
N LYS A 64 9.20 -24.96 -6.87
CA LYS A 64 9.48 -25.20 -5.45
C LYS A 64 8.41 -24.58 -4.58
N GLY A 65 8.11 -25.23 -3.46
CA GLY A 65 7.19 -24.70 -2.46
C GLY A 65 7.87 -23.80 -1.43
N GLU A 66 7.03 -23.06 -0.70
CA GLU A 66 7.41 -22.19 0.42
C GLU A 66 8.20 -22.95 1.50
N LYS A 67 7.79 -24.19 1.80
CA LYS A 67 8.45 -25.06 2.79
C LYS A 67 9.78 -25.65 2.30
N SER A 68 10.13 -25.49 1.02
CA SER A 68 11.37 -26.03 0.47
C SER A 68 12.57 -25.21 0.93
N LYS A 69 13.56 -25.85 1.58
CA LYS A 69 14.83 -25.21 1.98
C LYS A 69 15.75 -24.86 0.81
N TYR A 70 15.34 -25.17 -0.42
CA TYR A 70 16.11 -24.94 -1.64
C TYR A 70 15.73 -23.59 -2.26
N GLU A 71 16.72 -22.82 -2.72
CA GLU A 71 16.46 -21.72 -3.65
C GLU A 71 16.38 -22.23 -5.10
N ILE A 72 15.75 -21.46 -5.98
CA ILE A 72 15.34 -21.94 -7.31
C ILE A 72 16.52 -22.07 -8.28
N TYR A 73 17.52 -21.20 -8.21
CA TYR A 73 18.61 -21.16 -9.19
C TYR A 73 19.63 -22.29 -8.95
N ARG A 74 20.33 -22.30 -7.82
CA ARG A 74 21.44 -23.25 -7.58
C ARG A 74 20.96 -24.62 -7.12
N ARG A 75 19.99 -24.70 -6.21
CA ARG A 75 19.55 -25.94 -5.55
C ARG A 75 18.48 -26.67 -6.35
N VAL A 76 17.78 -25.99 -7.26
CA VAL A 76 16.83 -26.61 -8.20
C VAL A 76 17.37 -26.60 -9.61
N LEU A 77 17.52 -25.45 -10.26
CA LEU A 77 17.83 -25.35 -11.69
C LEU A 77 19.21 -25.89 -12.05
N VAL A 78 20.30 -25.40 -11.47
CA VAL A 78 21.68 -25.90 -11.76
C VAL A 78 21.79 -27.41 -11.51
N LYS A 79 21.15 -27.92 -10.45
CA LYS A 79 21.14 -29.36 -10.16
C LYS A 79 20.34 -30.18 -11.18
N LYS A 80 19.21 -29.65 -11.66
CA LYS A 80 18.32 -30.35 -12.59
C LYS A 80 18.79 -30.25 -14.05
N LEU A 81 19.29 -29.09 -14.45
CA LEU A 81 19.87 -28.85 -15.78
C LEU A 81 21.23 -29.54 -15.95
N LYS A 82 21.91 -29.89 -14.84
CA LYS A 82 23.22 -30.55 -14.81
C LYS A 82 24.35 -29.76 -15.50
N THR A 83 24.16 -28.46 -15.72
CA THR A 83 25.09 -27.56 -16.38
C THR A 83 25.16 -26.21 -15.65
N GLY A 84 26.14 -25.37 -15.98
CA GLY A 84 26.19 -23.97 -15.52
C GLY A 84 25.04 -23.15 -16.11
N ILE A 85 24.85 -21.94 -15.59
CA ILE A 85 23.83 -21.01 -16.11
C ILE A 85 24.40 -19.59 -16.18
N LYS A 86 24.01 -18.84 -17.21
CA LYS A 86 24.14 -17.38 -17.24
C LYS A 86 22.79 -16.78 -16.90
N VAL A 87 22.76 -15.83 -15.97
CA VAL A 87 21.51 -15.31 -15.39
C VAL A 87 21.44 -13.79 -15.55
N TRP A 88 20.33 -13.31 -16.09
CA TRP A 88 19.89 -11.92 -16.04
C TRP A 88 18.81 -11.79 -14.98
N THR A 89 19.09 -11.04 -13.92
CA THR A 89 18.20 -10.93 -12.76
C THR A 89 18.64 -9.79 -11.87
N THR A 90 17.67 -9.12 -11.23
CA THR A 90 17.96 -8.20 -10.12
C THR A 90 18.57 -8.97 -8.95
N ARG A 91 19.48 -8.32 -8.21
CA ARG A 91 20.34 -9.00 -7.22
C ARG A 91 20.66 -8.16 -5.98
N ASP A 92 20.74 -8.83 -4.83
CA ASP A 92 21.28 -8.27 -3.58
C ASP A 92 22.83 -8.23 -3.64
N LYS A 93 23.45 -7.17 -3.09
CA LYS A 93 24.93 -7.02 -2.98
C LYS A 93 25.62 -8.13 -2.16
N ILE A 94 24.86 -9.03 -1.54
CA ILE A 94 25.31 -10.01 -0.54
C ILE A 94 25.50 -11.41 -1.16
N LEU A 95 24.84 -11.73 -2.28
CA LEU A 95 24.98 -13.03 -2.93
C LEU A 95 26.15 -13.01 -3.93
N LYS A 96 27.24 -13.66 -3.52
CA LYS A 96 28.40 -13.95 -4.40
C LYS A 96 28.04 -15.10 -5.36
N SER A 97 28.61 -15.13 -6.56
CA SER A 97 28.53 -16.36 -7.37
C SER A 97 29.20 -17.50 -6.61
N ASP A 98 28.69 -18.71 -6.76
CA ASP A 98 29.11 -19.85 -5.95
C ASP A 98 29.77 -20.94 -6.82
N CYS A 99 31.10 -21.03 -6.76
CA CYS A 99 31.93 -22.04 -7.45
C CYS A 99 32.10 -23.34 -6.64
N ARG A 100 31.27 -23.59 -5.62
CA ARG A 100 31.40 -24.76 -4.70
C ARG A 100 31.06 -26.12 -5.33
N ILE A 101 30.64 -26.17 -6.60
CA ILE A 101 30.39 -27.41 -7.34
C ILE A 101 31.31 -27.38 -8.56
N LEU A 102 32.29 -28.29 -8.63
CA LEU A 102 33.18 -28.41 -9.79
C LEU A 102 32.34 -28.46 -11.09
N ASN A 103 32.68 -27.58 -12.05
CA ASN A 103 32.10 -27.48 -13.39
C ASN A 103 30.61 -27.10 -13.49
N ARG A 104 30.00 -26.46 -12.46
CA ARG A 104 28.62 -25.93 -12.55
C ARG A 104 28.51 -24.56 -11.89
N ASN A 105 28.72 -23.51 -12.67
CA ASN A 105 28.78 -22.13 -12.20
C ASN A 105 27.51 -21.35 -12.54
N ILE A 106 27.15 -20.39 -11.68
CA ILE A 106 26.18 -19.33 -11.99
C ILE A 106 26.98 -18.10 -12.40
N LYS A 107 26.89 -17.71 -13.67
CA LYS A 107 27.46 -16.47 -14.20
C LYS A 107 26.37 -15.41 -14.26
N LEU A 108 26.71 -14.18 -13.91
CA LEU A 108 25.77 -13.07 -13.97
C LEU A 108 26.02 -12.27 -15.24
N VAL A 109 24.97 -12.09 -16.04
CA VAL A 109 25.01 -11.20 -17.20
C VAL A 109 25.21 -9.76 -16.71
N THR A 110 26.07 -9.01 -17.38
CA THR A 110 26.38 -7.64 -17.01
C THR A 110 25.39 -6.66 -17.60
N SER A 111 24.96 -5.69 -16.80
CA SER A 111 24.25 -4.50 -17.27
C SER A 111 25.24 -3.51 -17.89
N PRO A 112 24.86 -2.81 -18.98
CA PRO A 112 23.63 -2.96 -19.75
C PRO A 112 23.69 -4.13 -20.75
N ILE A 113 22.53 -4.59 -21.21
CA ILE A 113 22.37 -5.49 -22.35
C ILE A 113 21.70 -4.76 -23.52
N THR A 114 21.80 -5.34 -24.72
CA THR A 114 21.12 -4.82 -25.91
C THR A 114 20.20 -5.89 -26.48
N ILE A 115 18.94 -5.54 -26.70
CA ILE A 115 17.91 -6.39 -27.31
C ILE A 115 17.54 -5.78 -28.66
N GLY A 116 18.07 -6.33 -29.75
CA GLY A 116 17.98 -5.68 -31.07
C GLY A 116 18.72 -4.34 -31.05
N ASP A 117 17.99 -3.25 -31.25
CA ASP A 117 18.53 -1.88 -31.20
C ASP A 117 18.23 -1.15 -29.87
N HIS A 118 17.63 -1.83 -28.88
CA HIS A 118 17.23 -1.23 -27.61
C HIS A 118 18.18 -1.62 -26.48
N ALA A 119 18.74 -0.62 -25.79
CA ALA A 119 19.51 -0.84 -24.56
C ALA A 119 18.57 -1.11 -23.38
N SER A 120 18.95 -2.05 -22.52
CA SER A 120 18.23 -2.40 -21.30
C SER A 120 19.21 -2.55 -20.14
N SER A 121 18.84 -2.09 -18.95
CA SER A 121 19.69 -2.16 -17.76
C SER A 121 19.00 -2.95 -16.64
N LEU A 122 19.75 -3.42 -15.65
CA LEU A 122 19.19 -4.11 -14.48
C LEU A 122 18.25 -3.22 -13.65
N GLU A 123 18.33 -1.89 -13.81
CA GLU A 123 17.46 -0.91 -13.15
C GLU A 123 16.13 -0.70 -13.89
N SER A 124 16.11 -0.89 -15.21
CA SER A 124 14.93 -0.71 -16.06
C SER A 124 14.23 -2.02 -16.43
N ASP A 125 14.88 -3.16 -16.24
CA ASP A 125 14.42 -4.47 -16.68
C ASP A 125 14.08 -5.38 -15.51
N VAL A 126 12.78 -5.62 -15.33
CA VAL A 126 12.27 -6.51 -14.28
C VAL A 126 12.29 -7.98 -14.69
N SER A 127 12.65 -8.31 -15.93
CA SER A 127 12.67 -9.71 -16.38
C SER A 127 13.71 -10.52 -15.62
N GLN A 128 13.38 -11.78 -15.35
CA GLN A 128 14.36 -12.72 -14.79
C GLN A 128 14.44 -13.93 -15.71
N TRP A 129 15.59 -14.10 -16.32
CA TRP A 129 15.82 -15.20 -17.24
C TRP A 129 17.23 -15.73 -17.11
N LEU A 130 17.42 -16.95 -17.59
CA LEU A 130 18.70 -17.61 -17.64
C LEU A 130 18.83 -18.47 -18.88
N ILE A 131 20.07 -18.76 -19.23
CA ILE A 131 20.42 -19.71 -20.26
C ILE A 131 21.42 -20.73 -19.71
N SER A 132 21.34 -21.97 -20.19
CA SER A 132 22.32 -23.02 -19.87
C SER A 132 23.69 -22.70 -20.46
N ASP A 133 24.76 -23.00 -19.71
CA ASP A 133 26.14 -22.74 -20.12
C ASP A 133 27.06 -23.93 -19.71
N PRO A 134 27.38 -24.86 -20.64
CA PRO A 134 26.86 -25.00 -22.01
C PRO A 134 25.44 -25.59 -22.06
N GLY A 135 24.74 -25.44 -23.19
CA GLY A 135 23.46 -26.13 -23.48
C GLY A 135 22.56 -25.35 -24.45
N ASN A 136 21.31 -25.79 -24.63
CA ASN A 136 20.31 -25.17 -25.53
C ASN A 136 19.03 -24.73 -24.81
N LYS A 137 19.12 -24.46 -23.50
CA LYS A 137 17.95 -24.16 -22.67
C LYS A 137 17.89 -22.69 -22.32
N PHE A 138 16.76 -22.08 -22.64
CA PHE A 138 16.36 -20.77 -22.13
C PHE A 138 15.32 -20.98 -21.03
N CYS A 139 15.40 -20.25 -19.92
CA CYS A 139 14.37 -20.29 -18.88
C CYS A 139 13.96 -18.90 -18.43
N ALA A 140 12.65 -18.70 -18.31
CA ALA A 140 12.07 -17.59 -17.56
C ALA A 140 11.85 -18.02 -16.11
N VAL A 141 12.13 -17.14 -15.15
CA VAL A 141 11.98 -17.38 -13.71
C VAL A 141 11.10 -16.29 -13.13
N ASP A 142 10.25 -16.61 -12.16
CA ASP A 142 9.31 -15.67 -11.53
C ASP A 142 9.90 -14.89 -10.33
N LYS A 143 11.13 -15.22 -9.93
CA LYS A 143 11.78 -14.68 -8.75
C LYS A 143 13.21 -14.21 -9.03
N PRO A 144 13.60 -13.03 -8.50
CA PRO A 144 14.95 -12.51 -8.63
C PRO A 144 15.96 -13.25 -7.74
N TYR A 145 17.24 -13.31 -8.13
CA TYR A 145 18.27 -14.07 -7.42
C TYR A 145 18.68 -13.44 -6.08
N HIS A 146 17.83 -13.61 -5.06
CA HIS A 146 17.94 -13.00 -3.73
C HIS A 146 18.04 -14.04 -2.60
N LYS A 147 18.61 -13.66 -1.44
CA LYS A 147 18.83 -14.59 -0.31
C LYS A 147 17.53 -15.08 0.32
N CYS A 148 16.47 -14.29 0.24
CA CYS A 148 15.15 -14.60 0.79
C CYS A 148 14.37 -15.69 0.02
N GLN A 149 14.80 -16.04 -1.20
CA GLN A 149 14.11 -17.03 -2.05
C GLN A 149 13.97 -18.42 -1.43
N ALA A 150 14.82 -18.81 -0.47
CA ALA A 150 14.69 -20.08 0.23
C ALA A 150 13.39 -20.19 1.06
N LYS A 151 12.70 -19.07 1.31
CA LYS A 151 11.44 -19.02 2.09
C LYS A 151 10.21 -18.71 1.23
N GLU A 152 10.38 -18.42 -0.05
CA GLU A 152 9.27 -18.10 -0.96
C GLU A 152 9.08 -19.24 -1.96
N PRO A 153 7.86 -19.57 -2.38
CA PRO A 153 7.67 -20.46 -3.53
C PRO A 153 8.18 -19.79 -4.82
N ALA A 154 8.57 -20.60 -5.81
CA ALA A 154 9.08 -20.11 -7.09
C ALA A 154 8.83 -21.10 -8.22
N ILE A 155 8.76 -20.59 -9.45
CA ILE A 155 8.62 -21.35 -10.69
C ILE A 155 9.61 -20.88 -11.75
N ALA A 156 10.13 -21.83 -12.51
CA ALA A 156 10.92 -21.56 -13.69
C ALA A 156 10.39 -22.40 -14.86
N VAL A 157 10.21 -21.76 -16.01
CA VAL A 157 9.74 -22.39 -17.24
C VAL A 157 10.91 -22.36 -18.22
N CYS A 158 11.38 -23.54 -18.59
CA CYS A 158 12.51 -23.74 -19.48
C CYS A 158 12.05 -24.30 -20.82
N ILE A 159 12.55 -23.71 -21.89
CA ILE A 159 12.30 -24.09 -23.28
C ILE A 159 13.57 -24.71 -23.85
N ASP A 160 13.42 -25.83 -24.55
CA ASP A 160 14.50 -26.49 -25.27
C ASP A 160 14.42 -26.15 -26.76
N ASP A 161 14.97 -24.98 -27.12
CA ASP A 161 14.94 -24.46 -28.49
C ASP A 161 16.26 -23.75 -28.80
N ALA A 162 16.96 -24.23 -29.83
CA ALA A 162 18.28 -23.72 -30.18
C ALA A 162 18.24 -22.27 -30.71
N THR A 163 17.15 -21.86 -31.35
CA THR A 163 16.99 -20.52 -31.91
C THR A 163 16.76 -19.51 -30.78
N ILE A 164 15.81 -19.79 -29.89
CA ILE A 164 15.54 -18.94 -28.70
C ILE A 164 16.79 -18.86 -27.83
N PHE A 165 17.41 -20.00 -27.54
CA PHE A 165 18.68 -20.03 -26.82
C PHE A 165 19.75 -19.17 -27.51
N GLY A 166 19.89 -19.28 -28.83
CA GLY A 166 20.86 -18.52 -29.62
C GLY A 166 20.70 -17.00 -29.49
N HIS A 167 19.47 -16.50 -29.50
CA HIS A 167 19.19 -15.08 -29.28
C HIS A 167 19.60 -14.62 -27.88
N PHE A 168 19.17 -15.32 -26.83
CA PHE A 168 19.52 -14.94 -25.45
C PHE A 168 21.00 -15.17 -25.12
N ASN A 169 21.67 -16.11 -25.78
CA ASN A 169 23.10 -16.30 -25.65
C ASN A 169 23.90 -15.15 -26.27
N ARG A 170 23.41 -14.52 -27.35
CA ARG A 170 24.00 -13.29 -27.90
C ARG A 170 23.81 -12.10 -26.94
N ILE A 171 22.63 -11.96 -26.34
CA ILE A 171 22.34 -10.92 -25.35
C ILE A 171 23.24 -11.11 -24.10
N GLY A 172 23.38 -12.34 -23.62
CA GLY A 172 24.16 -12.70 -22.44
C GLY A 172 25.66 -12.96 -22.69
N GLN A 173 26.26 -12.40 -23.75
CA GLN A 173 27.69 -12.60 -24.06
C GLN A 173 28.60 -12.02 -22.97
N ASN A 174 28.26 -10.83 -22.46
CA ASN A 174 28.98 -10.19 -21.38
C ASN A 174 28.49 -10.73 -20.04
N ALA A 175 29.19 -11.73 -19.50
CA ALA A 175 28.90 -12.30 -18.19
C ALA A 175 30.20 -12.38 -17.38
N ILE A 176 30.18 -11.88 -16.14
CA ILE A 176 31.37 -11.86 -15.29
C ILE A 176 31.54 -13.21 -14.60
N ASN A 177 32.75 -13.77 -14.70
CA ASN A 177 33.25 -14.83 -13.84
C ASN A 177 33.80 -14.21 -12.54
N PHE A 178 33.44 -14.75 -11.38
CA PHE A 178 33.90 -14.22 -10.08
C PHE A 178 35.41 -14.34 -9.79
N TYR A 179 36.20 -14.90 -10.70
CA TYR A 179 37.64 -15.06 -10.49
C TYR A 179 38.42 -13.73 -10.52
N HIS A 180 37.85 -12.63 -11.03
CA HIS A 180 38.58 -11.37 -11.23
C HIS A 180 38.21 -10.18 -10.32
N ILE A 181 37.40 -10.38 -9.29
CA ILE A 181 37.16 -9.34 -8.26
C ILE A 181 37.75 -9.83 -6.93
N ALA A 182 39.06 -10.03 -6.93
CA ALA A 182 39.89 -10.28 -5.76
C ALA A 182 40.98 -9.21 -5.67
N SER A 183 40.58 -7.95 -5.70
CA SER A 183 41.46 -6.81 -5.40
C SER A 183 40.60 -5.66 -4.91
N HIS A 184 40.10 -5.81 -3.69
CA HIS A 184 39.99 -4.77 -2.65
C HIS A 184 38.99 -5.25 -1.58
N TYR A 185 39.49 -5.34 -0.35
CA TYR A 185 38.79 -5.64 0.90
C TYR A 185 38.54 -7.12 1.23
N PHE A 186 39.63 -7.81 1.58
CA PHE A 186 39.62 -8.69 2.76
C PHE A 186 39.94 -7.81 3.98
N TYR A 187 39.19 -7.94 5.08
CA TYR A 187 39.77 -8.26 6.40
C TYR A 187 38.67 -8.74 7.37
N CYS A 188 38.98 -9.87 8.00
CA CYS A 188 38.42 -10.29 9.29
C CYS A 188 39.02 -9.45 10.42
N SER A 189 38.29 -9.38 11.55
CA SER A 189 38.69 -8.95 12.90
C SER A 189 39.04 -7.48 13.16
N ASN A 190 38.96 -7.13 14.45
CA ASN A 190 38.88 -5.84 15.12
C ASN A 190 40.10 -4.90 14.95
N GLU A 191 39.91 -3.64 15.41
CA GLU A 191 40.87 -2.60 15.83
C GLU A 191 41.06 -1.34 14.94
N ILE A 192 40.60 -0.20 15.49
CA ILE A 192 41.20 1.14 15.61
C ILE A 192 41.61 1.97 14.36
N GLN A 193 40.95 3.15 14.28
CA GLN A 193 41.30 4.53 13.87
C GLN A 193 42.06 4.90 12.56
N GLU A 194 41.45 5.95 11.96
CA GLU A 194 42.02 7.22 11.44
C GLU A 194 42.73 7.37 10.07
N GLN A 195 42.25 8.43 9.39
CA GLN A 195 42.91 9.39 8.48
C GLN A 195 43.48 8.87 7.15
N HIS A 196 42.97 9.42 6.03
CA HIS A 196 43.69 10.47 5.28
C HIS A 196 42.84 11.03 4.14
N SER A 197 43.03 12.33 3.88
CA SER A 197 42.33 13.21 2.93
C SER A 197 43.27 13.73 1.84
N ASN A 198 42.66 14.28 0.76
CA ASN A 198 43.19 15.17 -0.30
C ASN A 198 44.07 14.51 -1.39
N ILE A 199 44.07 14.90 -2.68
CA ILE A 199 44.14 16.23 -3.37
C ILE A 199 43.57 16.08 -4.81
N GLN A 200 42.51 16.84 -5.20
CA GLN A 200 42.42 18.02 -6.13
C GLN A 200 42.61 17.77 -7.65
N GLN A 201 41.60 18.06 -8.50
CA GLN A 201 41.15 19.32 -9.18
C GLN A 201 41.88 19.65 -10.50
N GLN A 202 41.07 20.02 -11.51
CA GLN A 202 41.14 21.18 -12.43
C GLN A 202 40.13 20.93 -13.59
N ASN A 203 39.42 21.86 -14.21
CA ASN A 203 39.04 23.27 -14.05
C ASN A 203 38.14 23.59 -15.28
N PHE A 204 37.07 24.39 -15.16
CA PHE A 204 36.80 25.59 -15.99
C PHE A 204 35.56 26.36 -15.45
N LYS A 205 35.60 27.68 -15.65
CA LYS A 205 35.10 28.73 -14.74
C LYS A 205 33.66 29.25 -15.01
N PRO A 206 33.04 29.88 -14.01
CA PRO A 206 31.81 30.66 -14.12
C PRO A 206 32.08 32.17 -14.26
N GLU A 207 31.45 32.82 -15.25
CA GLU A 207 31.21 34.27 -15.28
C GLU A 207 30.26 34.60 -16.43
N GLU A 208 29.00 34.92 -16.11
CA GLU A 208 28.30 36.11 -16.61
C GLU A 208 26.95 36.25 -15.88
N PHE A 209 26.83 37.38 -15.17
CA PHE A 209 25.71 37.79 -14.33
C PHE A 209 24.98 38.94 -15.04
N ASN A 210 23.65 38.94 -14.98
CA ASN A 210 22.67 40.00 -15.28
C ASN A 210 22.31 40.34 -16.74
N ASN A 211 21.05 40.05 -17.13
CA ASN A 211 20.01 41.03 -17.49
C ASN A 211 18.76 40.36 -18.08
N LEU A 212 17.62 40.40 -17.36
CA LEU A 212 16.38 41.09 -17.78
C LEU A 212 15.20 40.74 -16.85
N ILE A 213 14.90 41.72 -15.99
CA ILE A 213 13.61 41.97 -15.37
C ILE A 213 12.77 42.81 -16.36
N ASN A 214 11.48 42.49 -16.48
CA ASN A 214 10.34 43.30 -16.99
C ASN A 214 10.19 43.58 -18.50
N ILE A 215 8.89 43.75 -18.85
CA ILE A 215 8.26 44.41 -20.02
C ILE A 215 7.75 43.42 -21.11
N LYS A 216 6.47 43.36 -21.47
CA LYS A 216 5.27 44.15 -21.09
C LYS A 216 3.95 43.45 -21.45
N SER A 217 2.94 43.81 -20.65
CA SER A 217 1.55 43.99 -21.04
C SER A 217 1.39 45.03 -22.17
N SER A 218 0.57 44.75 -23.19
CA SER A 218 -0.52 45.61 -23.70
C SER A 218 -0.89 45.30 -25.15
N TYR A 219 -2.20 45.23 -25.41
CA TYR A 219 -2.99 45.72 -26.56
C TYR A 219 -4.30 44.90 -26.57
N PHE A 220 -5.52 45.43 -26.44
CA PHE A 220 -6.03 46.78 -26.55
C PHE A 220 -7.40 46.85 -25.84
N LEU A 221 -7.63 47.88 -25.02
CA LEU A 221 -8.95 48.42 -24.70
C LEU A 221 -9.36 49.34 -25.85
N THR A 222 -10.45 49.03 -26.57
CA THR A 222 -11.46 50.00 -27.06
C THR A 222 -12.52 49.30 -27.89
N LEU A 223 -13.74 49.18 -27.35
CA LEU A 223 -14.98 49.47 -28.08
C LEU A 223 -16.13 49.59 -27.08
N GLN A 224 -16.21 50.78 -26.49
CA GLN A 224 -17.42 51.30 -25.89
C GLN A 224 -18.25 51.91 -27.02
N ARG A 225 -19.31 51.19 -27.47
CA ARG A 225 -20.58 51.76 -27.99
C ARG A 225 -21.50 50.66 -28.52
N SER A 226 -22.32 50.12 -27.64
CA SER A 226 -23.77 50.03 -27.82
C SER A 226 -24.35 49.47 -26.52
N GLY A 227 -25.16 50.28 -25.85
CA GLY A 227 -25.96 49.83 -24.72
C GLY A 227 -27.02 48.82 -25.18
N LEU A 228 -27.65 48.20 -24.17
CA LEU A 228 -28.52 47.01 -24.25
C LEU A 228 -27.68 45.74 -24.49
N PHE A 229 -27.39 44.89 -23.52
CA PHE A 229 -28.33 44.15 -22.66
C PHE A 229 -27.66 43.85 -21.31
N PHE A 230 -27.91 44.69 -20.31
CA PHE A 230 -27.70 44.39 -18.90
C PHE A 230 -28.99 43.78 -18.36
N GLU A 231 -28.92 42.64 -17.65
CA GLU A 231 -29.85 42.15 -16.59
C GLU A 231 -30.17 40.63 -16.59
N LEU A 232 -29.85 39.84 -17.62
CA LEU A 232 -30.26 38.40 -17.65
C LEU A 232 -29.14 37.36 -17.70
N SER A 233 -27.87 37.79 -17.66
CA SER A 233 -26.73 36.86 -17.80
C SER A 233 -25.96 36.59 -16.50
N PHE A 234 -26.15 37.39 -15.44
CA PHE A 234 -25.45 37.20 -14.17
C PHE A 234 -26.08 36.12 -13.28
N PHE A 235 -27.40 35.94 -13.31
CA PHE A 235 -28.09 34.90 -12.51
C PHE A 235 -27.96 33.49 -13.11
N THR A 236 -27.77 33.40 -14.42
CA THR A 236 -27.62 32.11 -15.13
C THR A 236 -26.17 31.63 -15.11
N PHE A 237 -25.17 32.53 -15.03
CA PHE A 237 -23.76 32.17 -14.85
C PHE A 237 -23.42 31.67 -13.44
N TYR A 238 -24.18 32.09 -12.41
CA TYR A 238 -23.95 31.66 -11.03
C TYR A 238 -24.64 30.33 -10.66
N ARG A 239 -25.59 29.86 -11.48
CA ARG A 239 -26.21 28.51 -11.35
C ARG A 239 -25.63 27.45 -12.30
N LEU A 240 -24.76 27.85 -13.24
CA LEU A 240 -24.04 26.94 -14.15
C LEU A 240 -22.52 26.89 -13.88
N HIS A 241 -22.06 27.23 -12.66
CA HIS A 241 -20.84 26.59 -12.15
C HIS A 241 -21.19 25.14 -11.81
N PHE A 242 -21.17 24.33 -12.86
CA PHE A 242 -21.30 22.89 -12.85
C PHE A 242 -20.58 22.30 -11.63
N CYS A 243 -21.33 21.54 -10.82
CA CYS A 243 -20.82 20.40 -10.07
C CYS A 243 -20.10 19.48 -11.07
N ILE A 244 -18.84 19.77 -11.37
CA ILE A 244 -17.93 18.77 -11.92
C ILE A 244 -17.45 18.00 -10.69
N ALA A 245 -18.03 16.82 -10.46
CA ALA A 245 -17.50 15.83 -9.53
C ALA A 245 -15.99 15.75 -9.77
N GLY A 246 -15.23 16.24 -8.80
CA GLY A 246 -13.79 16.21 -8.81
C GLY A 246 -13.34 14.84 -8.44
N LEU A 247 -12.87 14.12 -9.44
CA LEU A 247 -12.08 12.91 -9.25
C LEU A 247 -11.05 13.13 -8.14
N GLY A 248 -10.94 12.18 -7.21
CA GLY A 248 -9.98 12.25 -6.11
C GLY A 248 -10.31 13.25 -4.99
N HIS A 249 -11.57 13.61 -4.76
CA HIS A 249 -11.96 14.49 -3.64
C HIS A 249 -13.02 13.83 -2.75
N CYS A 250 -13.10 14.28 -1.49
CA CYS A 250 -14.30 14.08 -0.68
C CYS A 250 -15.40 15.02 -1.16
N GLU A 251 -16.60 14.51 -1.36
CA GLU A 251 -17.73 15.29 -1.90
C GLU A 251 -19.02 15.01 -1.14
N THR A 252 -19.90 15.99 -1.01
CA THR A 252 -21.34 15.73 -0.84
C THR A 252 -21.99 15.70 -2.23
N ASP A 253 -23.27 15.33 -2.33
CA ASP A 253 -23.98 15.35 -3.63
C ASP A 253 -23.99 16.72 -4.33
N THR A 254 -23.61 17.78 -3.62
CA THR A 254 -23.70 19.17 -4.07
C THR A 254 -22.38 19.92 -4.06
N ARG A 255 -21.30 19.39 -3.45
CA ARG A 255 -20.04 20.15 -3.30
C ARG A 255 -18.84 19.29 -2.93
N ARG A 256 -17.66 19.65 -3.44
CA ARG A 256 -16.36 19.24 -2.87
C ARG A 256 -16.18 19.77 -1.44
N ILE A 257 -15.68 18.91 -0.57
CA ILE A 257 -15.44 19.22 0.84
C ILE A 257 -14.02 18.84 1.26
N ALA A 258 -13.44 19.60 2.18
CA ALA A 258 -12.11 19.29 2.71
C ALA A 258 -12.09 17.98 3.52
N ARG A 259 -13.23 17.68 4.17
CA ARG A 259 -13.37 16.58 5.11
C ARG A 259 -14.82 16.14 5.26
N ALA A 260 -15.00 14.87 5.57
CA ALA A 260 -16.22 14.32 6.13
C ALA A 260 -15.89 13.29 7.21
N ILE A 261 -16.70 13.23 8.26
CA ILE A 261 -16.68 12.12 9.20
C ILE A 261 -18.10 11.61 9.33
N MET A 262 -18.24 10.29 9.29
CA MET A 262 -19.51 9.61 9.49
C MET A 262 -19.36 8.55 10.57
N TYR A 263 -20.36 8.49 11.44
CA TYR A 263 -20.53 7.45 12.43
C TYR A 263 -21.82 6.69 12.12
N LYS A 264 -21.70 5.41 11.78
CA LYS A 264 -22.84 4.51 11.60
C LYS A 264 -23.03 3.75 12.91
N ALA A 265 -24.15 3.95 13.60
CA ALA A 265 -24.44 3.20 14.82
C ALA A 265 -24.84 1.73 14.51
N PRO A 266 -24.72 0.81 15.48
CA PRO A 266 -25.16 -0.57 15.34
C PRO A 266 -26.64 -0.70 14.97
N GLY A 267 -26.96 -1.61 14.05
CA GLY A 267 -28.33 -1.87 13.60
C GLY A 267 -28.95 -0.77 12.73
N GLN A 268 -28.24 0.35 12.51
CA GLN A 268 -28.71 1.46 11.68
C GLN A 268 -28.20 1.31 10.25
N ASN A 269 -29.09 1.56 9.29
CA ASN A 269 -28.77 1.66 7.87
C ASN A 269 -28.35 3.07 7.47
N ILE A 270 -28.59 4.07 8.32
CA ILE A 270 -28.17 5.46 8.12
C ILE A 270 -26.97 5.78 9.01
N GLY A 271 -26.10 6.65 8.53
CA GLY A 271 -25.02 7.24 9.30
C GLY A 271 -25.43 8.59 9.86
N LYS A 272 -24.72 9.01 10.91
CA LYS A 272 -24.68 10.40 11.39
C LYS A 272 -23.35 10.99 10.94
N ALA A 273 -23.38 12.03 10.11
CA ALA A 273 -22.19 12.64 9.56
C ALA A 273 -22.14 14.14 9.82
N PHE A 274 -20.93 14.68 9.81
CA PHE A 274 -20.70 16.12 9.73
C PHE A 274 -19.66 16.39 8.65
N THR A 275 -19.90 17.44 7.89
CA THR A 275 -19.08 17.89 6.76
C THR A 275 -18.71 19.34 6.96
N GLN A 276 -17.77 19.86 6.16
CA GLN A 276 -17.32 21.25 6.27
C GLN A 276 -18.47 22.28 6.21
N GLY A 277 -19.56 22.01 5.50
CA GLY A 277 -20.73 22.89 5.39
C GLY A 277 -21.76 22.75 6.50
N ASN A 278 -21.68 21.69 7.32
CA ASN A 278 -22.57 21.43 8.45
C ASN A 278 -21.75 20.99 9.68
N ALA A 279 -20.72 21.77 10.00
CA ALA A 279 -19.78 21.48 11.07
C ALA A 279 -20.42 21.50 12.48
N GLY A 280 -21.68 21.94 12.58
CA GLY A 280 -22.38 22.26 13.81
C GLY A 280 -23.43 21.26 14.27
N ALA A 281 -23.73 20.16 13.57
CA ALA A 281 -24.66 19.14 14.05
C ALA A 281 -24.41 17.78 13.40
N TRP A 282 -24.84 16.70 14.06
CA TRP A 282 -24.95 15.40 13.43
C TRP A 282 -26.07 15.45 12.38
N GLY A 283 -25.71 15.38 11.10
CA GLY A 283 -26.66 15.26 9.99
C GLY A 283 -26.90 13.79 9.63
N ASP A 284 -28.14 13.45 9.29
CA ASP A 284 -28.42 12.13 8.72
C ASP A 284 -27.82 12.01 7.32
N THR A 285 -27.22 10.86 7.05
CA THR A 285 -26.81 10.47 5.70
C THR A 285 -27.91 9.69 5.01
N ALA A 286 -27.82 9.55 3.68
CA ALA A 286 -28.54 8.47 3.02
C ALA A 286 -28.09 7.09 3.56
N VAL A 287 -28.82 6.06 3.17
CA VAL A 287 -28.54 4.68 3.60
C VAL A 287 -27.14 4.25 3.14
N VAL A 288 -26.34 3.72 4.06
CA VAL A 288 -24.94 3.35 3.81
C VAL A 288 -24.81 2.16 2.85
N THR A 289 -25.89 1.43 2.58
CA THR A 289 -25.95 0.36 1.58
C THR A 289 -26.05 0.89 0.15
N GLY A 290 -26.43 2.15 -0.03
CA GLY A 290 -26.40 2.84 -1.31
C GLY A 290 -25.07 3.56 -1.55
N ALA A 291 -24.67 3.69 -2.81
CA ALA A 291 -23.46 4.42 -3.21
C ALA A 291 -23.62 5.95 -3.22
N GLY A 292 -24.85 6.46 -3.34
CA GLY A 292 -25.15 7.90 -3.37
C GLY A 292 -25.65 8.44 -2.02
N GLY A 293 -25.74 9.76 -1.89
CA GLY A 293 -26.38 10.39 -0.73
C GLY A 293 -25.49 10.52 0.52
N HIS A 294 -24.21 10.15 0.41
CA HIS A 294 -23.20 10.35 1.45
C HIS A 294 -21.80 10.45 0.85
N SER A 295 -20.90 11.12 1.58
CA SER A 295 -19.58 11.48 1.04
C SER A 295 -18.65 10.31 0.81
N PHE A 296 -18.89 9.20 1.50
CA PHE A 296 -18.06 8.01 1.40
C PHE A 296 -18.39 7.21 0.15
N GLY A 297 -19.67 7.06 -0.16
CA GLY A 297 -20.11 6.39 -1.37
C GLY A 297 -19.69 7.17 -2.62
N ARG A 298 -19.88 8.50 -2.60
CA ARG A 298 -19.41 9.41 -3.67
C ARG A 298 -17.90 9.33 -3.89
N ALA A 299 -17.10 9.48 -2.83
CA ALA A 299 -15.64 9.39 -2.94
C ALA A 299 -15.16 8.00 -3.41
N LEU A 300 -15.99 6.95 -3.25
CA LEU A 300 -15.67 5.60 -3.67
C LEU A 300 -16.19 5.25 -5.07
N GLU A 301 -16.91 6.12 -5.79
CA GLU A 301 -17.46 5.81 -7.13
C GLU A 301 -16.40 5.24 -8.09
N HIS A 302 -15.19 5.80 -8.06
CA HIS A 302 -14.06 5.38 -8.89
C HIS A 302 -13.16 4.32 -8.25
N VAL A 303 -13.50 3.90 -7.03
CA VAL A 303 -12.87 2.77 -6.34
C VAL A 303 -13.67 1.49 -6.60
N ILE A 304 -14.99 1.62 -6.80
CA ILE A 304 -15.91 0.50 -7.05
C ILE A 304 -16.12 0.23 -8.54
N ALA A 305 -15.76 1.16 -9.42
CA ALA A 305 -15.86 1.03 -10.87
C ALA A 305 -14.57 1.54 -11.52
N VAL A 306 -14.28 1.05 -12.73
CA VAL A 306 -13.09 1.46 -13.49
C VAL A 306 -13.26 2.90 -13.96
N GLU A 307 -12.30 3.75 -13.59
CA GLU A 307 -12.17 5.12 -14.09
C GLU A 307 -10.73 5.33 -14.61
N PRO A 308 -10.55 5.67 -15.89
CA PRO A 308 -9.22 5.86 -16.47
C PRO A 308 -8.34 6.88 -15.75
N THR A 309 -8.95 7.91 -15.18
CA THR A 309 -8.24 9.10 -14.69
C THR A 309 -7.92 9.08 -13.18
N ASN A 310 -8.67 8.33 -12.38
CA ASN A 310 -8.45 8.21 -10.94
C ASN A 310 -7.75 6.89 -10.60
N LYS A 311 -6.82 6.92 -9.66
CA LYS A 311 -5.98 5.79 -9.23
C LYS A 311 -5.96 5.71 -7.71
N PHE A 312 -5.83 4.52 -7.16
CA PHE A 312 -5.93 4.30 -5.73
C PHE A 312 -5.18 3.06 -5.22
N ILE A 313 -4.85 3.13 -3.93
CA ILE A 313 -4.44 2.01 -3.09
C ILE A 313 -5.57 1.72 -2.13
N ALA A 314 -6.03 0.47 -2.09
CA ALA A 314 -6.97 0.01 -1.08
C ALA A 314 -6.29 -0.96 -0.11
N TYR A 315 -6.49 -0.73 1.19
CA TYR A 315 -5.90 -1.53 2.25
C TYR A 315 -6.94 -1.90 3.30
N ASN A 316 -6.90 -3.14 3.78
CA ASN A 316 -7.82 -3.66 4.79
C ASN A 316 -7.25 -4.94 5.39
N ASN A 317 -7.30 -5.09 6.72
CA ASN A 317 -6.85 -6.31 7.38
C ASN A 317 -7.83 -7.50 7.23
N VAL A 318 -9.06 -7.24 6.80
CA VAL A 318 -10.03 -8.23 6.36
C VAL A 318 -10.55 -7.75 5.00
N PRO A 319 -9.80 -7.93 3.90
CA PRO A 319 -10.23 -7.46 2.59
C PRO A 319 -11.43 -8.28 2.08
N PRO A 320 -12.27 -7.70 1.21
CA PRO A 320 -13.37 -8.43 0.61
C PRO A 320 -12.88 -9.65 -0.16
N ASP A 321 -13.57 -10.77 0.02
CA ASP A 321 -13.36 -12.04 -0.72
C ASP A 321 -11.96 -12.66 -0.56
N ILE A 322 -11.16 -12.20 0.41
CA ILE A 322 -9.85 -12.78 0.76
C ILE A 322 -9.96 -13.46 2.13
N PRO A 323 -10.08 -14.80 2.18
CA PRO A 323 -10.20 -15.51 3.45
C PRO A 323 -8.85 -15.58 4.19
N LYS A 324 -8.87 -15.24 5.48
CA LYS A 324 -7.74 -15.41 6.44
C LYS A 324 -6.41 -14.78 6.00
N PRO A 325 -6.39 -13.48 5.66
CA PRO A 325 -5.12 -12.79 5.38
C PRO A 325 -4.19 -12.82 6.60
N LYS A 326 -2.89 -13.01 6.36
CA LYS A 326 -1.88 -12.93 7.42
C LYS A 326 -1.41 -11.48 7.57
N THR A 327 -2.02 -10.75 8.50
CA THR A 327 -1.57 -9.41 8.89
C THR A 327 -1.75 -9.18 10.38
N LYS A 328 -0.87 -8.34 10.96
CA LYS A 328 -1.01 -7.85 12.34
C LYS A 328 -1.53 -6.42 12.40
N SER A 329 -1.63 -5.74 11.26
CA SER A 329 -2.23 -4.41 11.19
C SER A 329 -3.74 -4.51 11.21
N ASN A 330 -4.40 -3.50 11.79
CA ASN A 330 -5.85 -3.36 11.75
C ASN A 330 -6.31 -2.21 10.83
N SER A 331 -5.35 -1.49 10.24
CA SER A 331 -5.59 -0.35 9.37
C SER A 331 -6.46 -0.74 8.17
N LYS A 332 -7.46 0.09 7.87
CA LYS A 332 -8.31 -0.02 6.68
C LYS A 332 -8.57 1.35 6.07
N GLY A 333 -8.72 1.39 4.75
CA GLY A 333 -8.93 2.64 4.03
C GLY A 333 -8.57 2.58 2.55
N VAL A 334 -8.66 3.74 1.93
CA VAL A 334 -8.35 3.97 0.51
C VAL A 334 -7.58 5.27 0.38
N LEU A 335 -6.46 5.24 -0.31
CA LEU A 335 -5.69 6.41 -0.71
C LEU A 335 -5.85 6.56 -2.22
N MET A 336 -6.44 7.66 -2.69
CA MET A 336 -6.72 7.89 -4.10
C MET A 336 -6.12 9.20 -4.59
N MET A 337 -5.81 9.24 -5.88
CA MET A 337 -5.30 10.40 -6.58
C MET A 337 -5.70 10.39 -8.05
N ASN A 338 -5.87 11.56 -8.64
CA ASN A 338 -5.96 11.74 -10.08
C ASN A 338 -4.64 12.34 -10.59
N PRO A 339 -3.79 11.56 -11.29
CA PRO A 339 -2.51 12.05 -11.80
C PRO A 339 -2.62 13.17 -12.85
N GLN A 340 -3.81 13.41 -13.42
CA GLN A 340 -4.04 14.42 -14.45
C GLN A 340 -4.52 15.77 -13.89
N GLY A 341 -4.97 15.80 -12.63
CA GLY A 341 -5.55 16.99 -12.01
C GLY A 341 -4.74 17.42 -10.79
N ALA A 342 -4.34 18.68 -10.73
CA ALA A 342 -3.56 19.19 -9.60
C ALA A 342 -4.36 19.13 -8.28
N ASP A 343 -3.72 18.65 -7.22
CA ASP A 343 -4.27 18.56 -5.85
C ASP A 343 -5.56 17.73 -5.76
N ALA A 344 -5.70 16.75 -6.66
CA ALA A 344 -6.85 15.86 -6.72
C ALA A 344 -6.55 14.53 -6.03
N ALA A 345 -6.42 14.56 -4.70
CA ALA A 345 -6.19 13.37 -3.91
C ALA A 345 -7.09 13.30 -2.67
N ALA A 346 -7.53 12.09 -2.32
CA ALA A 346 -8.33 11.85 -1.12
C ALA A 346 -7.80 10.65 -0.34
N TRP A 347 -8.00 10.71 0.98
CA TRP A 347 -7.66 9.63 1.88
C TRP A 347 -8.86 9.29 2.76
N ILE A 348 -9.32 8.05 2.63
CA ILE A 348 -10.41 7.49 3.41
C ILE A 348 -9.84 6.53 4.44
N VAL A 349 -10.26 6.70 5.69
CA VAL A 349 -9.98 5.77 6.80
C VAL A 349 -11.32 5.25 7.32
N HIS A 350 -11.45 3.94 7.50
CA HIS A 350 -12.69 3.34 8.00
C HIS A 350 -12.44 2.11 8.88
N THR A 351 -13.50 1.62 9.52
CA THR A 351 -13.44 0.45 10.41
C THR A 351 -14.04 -0.83 9.81
N VAL A 352 -14.70 -0.73 8.66
CA VAL A 352 -15.49 -1.81 8.04
C VAL A 352 -14.61 -2.93 7.45
N PRO A 353 -14.70 -4.18 7.94
CA PRO A 353 -14.10 -5.34 7.27
C PRO A 353 -14.86 -5.68 5.99
N GLY A 354 -14.20 -6.26 4.99
CA GLY A 354 -14.83 -6.68 3.73
C GLY A 354 -15.17 -5.52 2.78
N PHE A 355 -14.62 -4.33 3.01
CA PHE A 355 -14.95 -3.10 2.28
C PHE A 355 -13.71 -2.25 1.94
N PRO A 356 -13.72 -1.47 0.85
CA PRO A 356 -14.62 -1.56 -0.30
C PRO A 356 -14.27 -2.74 -1.23
N LYS A 357 -15.19 -3.11 -2.13
CA LYS A 357 -14.88 -4.05 -3.22
C LYS A 357 -14.26 -3.32 -4.40
N ALA A 358 -12.93 -3.25 -4.42
CA ALA A 358 -12.18 -2.60 -5.48
C ALA A 358 -12.62 -3.10 -6.87
N LEU A 359 -13.07 -2.17 -7.73
CA LEU A 359 -13.53 -2.36 -9.10
C LEU A 359 -14.69 -3.35 -9.29
N ARG A 360 -15.45 -3.66 -8.24
CA ARG A 360 -16.50 -4.71 -8.27
C ARG A 360 -17.85 -4.25 -7.71
N GLY A 361 -18.14 -2.97 -7.87
CA GLY A 361 -19.39 -2.35 -7.44
C GLY A 361 -19.44 -2.01 -5.95
N TYR A 362 -20.38 -1.13 -5.61
CA TYR A 362 -20.62 -0.76 -4.22
C TYR A 362 -21.35 -1.89 -3.51
N LEU A 363 -20.75 -2.42 -2.45
CA LEU A 363 -21.44 -3.32 -1.55
C LEU A 363 -20.98 -3.06 -0.12
N PHE A 364 -21.88 -2.52 0.69
CA PHE A 364 -21.70 -2.50 2.13
C PHE A 364 -21.95 -3.92 2.68
N PRO A 365 -21.01 -4.53 3.43
CA PRO A 365 -21.18 -5.89 3.94
C PRO A 365 -22.43 -6.00 4.84
N PRO A 366 -23.37 -6.91 4.54
CA PRO A 366 -24.61 -7.04 5.32
C PRO A 366 -24.38 -7.34 6.80
N GLU A 367 -23.36 -8.12 7.13
CA GLU A 367 -23.00 -8.49 8.51
C GLU A 367 -22.54 -7.28 9.33
N GLU A 368 -22.05 -6.25 8.66
CA GLU A 368 -21.51 -5.03 9.28
C GLU A 368 -22.62 -3.97 9.49
N ILE A 369 -23.85 -4.21 9.02
CA ILE A 369 -25.02 -3.37 9.36
C ILE A 369 -25.32 -3.46 10.87
N GLN A 370 -25.15 -4.63 11.47
CA GLN A 370 -25.40 -4.85 12.90
C GLN A 370 -24.33 -4.23 13.80
N LYS A 371 -23.26 -3.65 13.23
CA LYS A 371 -22.14 -3.10 13.99
C LYS A 371 -21.97 -1.59 13.79
N GLY A 372 -21.36 -0.96 14.79
CA GLY A 372 -20.98 0.44 14.78
C GLY A 372 -19.68 0.66 14.02
N HIS A 373 -19.65 1.67 13.14
CA HIS A 373 -18.50 1.98 12.28
C HIS A 373 -18.22 3.47 12.18
N LEU A 374 -16.93 3.79 12.06
CA LEU A 374 -16.43 5.14 11.83
C LEU A 374 -15.80 5.22 10.44
N PHE A 375 -16.03 6.35 9.78
CA PHE A 375 -15.44 6.70 8.49
C PHE A 375 -14.93 8.13 8.53
N ILE A 376 -13.75 8.36 7.95
CA ILE A 376 -13.13 9.66 7.78
C ILE A 376 -12.71 9.78 6.32
N CYS A 377 -13.12 10.85 5.65
CA CYS A 377 -12.68 11.21 4.31
C CYS A 377 -11.95 12.54 4.41
N LEU A 378 -10.73 12.61 3.89
CA LEU A 378 -9.92 13.83 3.82
C LEU A 378 -9.52 14.09 2.37
N THR A 379 -9.79 15.30 1.87
CA THR A 379 -9.22 15.77 0.60
C THR A 379 -7.83 16.32 0.90
N ILE A 380 -6.79 15.69 0.38
CA ILE A 380 -5.39 15.97 0.68
C ILE A 380 -4.68 16.56 -0.54
N LYS A 381 -3.61 17.32 -0.31
CA LYS A 381 -2.73 17.72 -1.40
C LYS A 381 -1.94 16.50 -1.87
N GLU A 382 -1.62 16.45 -3.15
CA GLU A 382 -0.80 15.38 -3.68
C GLU A 382 0.59 15.33 -3.02
N SER A 383 1.14 16.50 -2.64
CA SER A 383 2.42 16.57 -1.91
C SER A 383 2.43 15.79 -0.59
N GLU A 384 1.26 15.58 0.02
CA GLU A 384 1.13 14.89 1.31
C GLU A 384 1.11 13.35 1.17
N ILE A 385 0.92 12.82 -0.04
CA ILE A 385 0.81 11.37 -0.30
C ILE A 385 2.05 10.62 0.22
N ASP A 386 3.26 11.14 -0.03
CA ASP A 386 4.49 10.47 0.41
C ASP A 386 4.65 10.50 1.94
N ALA A 387 4.16 11.56 2.60
CA ALA A 387 4.15 11.67 4.06
C ALA A 387 3.17 10.66 4.68
N ILE A 388 1.97 10.50 4.11
CA ILE A 388 0.99 9.47 4.50
C ILE A 388 1.54 8.07 4.25
N ALA A 389 2.19 7.85 3.09
CA ALA A 389 2.80 6.56 2.79
C ALA A 389 3.90 6.20 3.80
N MET A 390 4.68 7.18 4.27
CA MET A 390 5.67 6.97 5.32
C MET A 390 5.05 6.45 6.63
N THR A 391 3.89 6.98 7.03
CA THR A 391 3.20 6.53 8.25
C THR A 391 2.57 5.16 8.08
N MET A 392 1.93 4.92 6.92
CA MET A 392 1.39 3.62 6.56
C MET A 392 2.47 2.53 6.55
N ARG A 393 3.66 2.80 6.04
CA ARG A 393 4.77 1.82 6.06
C ARG A 393 5.12 1.34 7.46
N ILE A 394 4.99 2.21 8.46
CA ILE A 394 5.25 1.85 9.86
C ILE A 394 4.08 1.05 10.44
N ALA A 395 2.85 1.37 10.04
CA ALA A 395 1.63 0.64 10.42
C ALA A 395 1.44 -0.69 9.66
N THR A 396 2.24 -0.93 8.61
CA THR A 396 2.26 -2.14 7.77
C THR A 396 0.85 -2.64 7.39
N PRO A 397 0.00 -1.80 6.78
CA PRO A 397 -1.34 -2.20 6.38
C PRO A 397 -1.28 -3.28 5.29
N LEU A 398 -2.32 -4.10 5.21
CA LEU A 398 -2.46 -5.06 4.14
C LEU A 398 -3.08 -4.37 2.92
N ILE A 399 -2.27 -4.08 1.91
CA ILE A 399 -2.74 -3.58 0.62
C ILE A 399 -3.28 -4.76 -0.19
N TYR A 400 -4.50 -4.62 -0.71
CA TYR A 400 -5.15 -5.65 -1.54
C TYR A 400 -5.50 -5.16 -2.95
N HIS A 401 -5.36 -3.86 -3.20
CA HIS A 401 -5.46 -3.26 -4.53
C HIS A 401 -4.51 -2.07 -4.66
N ASN A 402 -3.86 -1.95 -5.81
CA ASN A 402 -3.07 -0.79 -6.21
C ASN A 402 -3.08 -0.69 -7.73
N ASP A 403 -3.54 0.45 -8.25
CA ASP A 403 -3.45 0.78 -9.68
C ASP A 403 -2.74 2.13 -9.92
N ILE A 404 -2.11 2.72 -8.89
CA ILE A 404 -1.29 3.93 -9.06
C ILE A 404 -0.15 3.65 -10.05
N PRO A 405 0.01 4.46 -11.11
CA PRO A 405 1.02 4.22 -12.14
C PRO A 405 2.44 4.35 -11.59
N ASP A 406 3.37 3.60 -12.19
CA ASP A 406 4.76 3.54 -11.74
C ASP A 406 5.44 4.92 -11.72
N SER A 407 5.06 5.84 -12.61
CA SER A 407 5.56 7.22 -12.60
C SER A 407 5.25 7.98 -11.29
N GLU A 408 4.04 7.79 -10.75
CA GLU A 408 3.64 8.38 -9.46
C GLU A 408 4.26 7.63 -8.29
N ILE A 409 4.43 6.32 -8.41
CA ILE A 409 5.09 5.51 -7.39
C ILE A 409 6.57 5.87 -7.28
N ASP A 410 7.26 5.96 -8.41
CA ASP A 410 8.71 6.16 -8.49
C ASP A 410 9.14 7.57 -8.08
N SER A 411 8.28 8.57 -8.30
CA SER A 411 8.49 9.92 -7.79
C SER A 411 8.30 10.04 -6.28
N ARG A 412 7.72 9.02 -5.62
CA ARG A 412 7.33 9.03 -4.20
C ARG A 412 8.00 7.89 -3.43
N PRO A 413 9.20 8.12 -2.84
CA PRO A 413 10.04 7.05 -2.31
C PRO A 413 9.43 6.27 -1.14
N ASN A 414 8.55 6.87 -0.33
CA ASN A 414 7.82 6.14 0.70
C ASN A 414 6.61 5.42 0.13
N LEU A 415 5.95 5.94 -0.91
CA LEU A 415 4.88 5.24 -1.61
C LEU A 415 5.40 3.97 -2.29
N LYS A 416 6.49 4.07 -3.05
CA LYS A 416 7.18 2.90 -3.66
C LYS A 416 7.48 1.81 -2.66
N LYS A 417 8.07 2.19 -1.53
CA LYS A 417 8.43 1.23 -0.48
C LYS A 417 7.20 0.67 0.25
N LEU A 418 6.08 1.40 0.30
CA LEU A 418 4.83 0.91 0.84
C LEU A 418 4.25 -0.18 -0.05
N VAL A 419 4.11 0.13 -1.34
CA VAL A 419 3.55 -0.78 -2.37
C VAL A 419 4.41 -2.04 -2.51
N ASN A 420 5.73 -1.91 -2.47
CA ASN A 420 6.67 -3.05 -2.54
C ASN A 420 6.70 -3.90 -1.26
N GLY A 421 5.95 -3.55 -0.21
CA GLY A 421 5.96 -4.28 1.06
C GLY A 421 7.29 -4.20 1.82
N GLU A 422 8.11 -3.19 1.55
CA GLU A 422 9.39 -2.99 2.23
C GLU A 422 9.17 -2.58 3.68
N SER A 423 9.19 -3.57 4.57
CA SER A 423 9.11 -3.37 6.00
C SER A 423 10.38 -2.71 6.56
N ARG A 424 10.22 -1.54 7.19
CA ARG A 424 11.31 -0.89 7.93
C ARG A 424 11.59 -1.71 9.19
N PHE A 425 12.70 -2.42 9.20
CA PHE A 425 13.22 -3.07 10.41
C PHE A 425 14.31 -2.25 11.14
N ILE A 426 14.56 -1.03 10.67
CA ILE A 426 15.56 -0.11 11.24
C ILE A 426 14.82 1.11 11.82
N PRO A 427 15.24 1.64 12.99
CA PRO A 427 14.68 2.86 13.57
C PRO A 427 14.60 4.04 12.59
N PRO A 428 13.63 4.95 12.78
CA PRO A 428 12.71 5.02 13.92
C PRO A 428 11.52 4.05 13.81
N LEU A 429 11.23 3.33 14.90
CA LEU A 429 10.13 2.35 15.00
C LEU A 429 8.76 3.00 15.27
N THR A 430 8.76 4.33 15.42
CA THR A 430 7.57 5.17 15.52
C THR A 430 7.76 6.41 14.67
N VAL A 431 6.69 6.89 14.05
CA VAL A 431 6.73 8.12 13.26
C VAL A 431 5.55 9.01 13.64
N THR A 432 5.78 10.31 13.55
CA THR A 432 4.73 11.34 13.61
C THR A 432 4.87 12.18 12.35
N ARG A 433 3.76 12.42 11.65
CA ARG A 433 3.71 13.29 10.48
C ARG A 433 2.51 14.21 10.59
N ASP A 434 2.73 15.48 10.35
CA ASP A 434 1.68 16.46 10.18
C ASP A 434 1.44 16.63 8.67
N ILE A 435 0.17 16.69 8.27
CA ILE A 435 -0.28 16.99 6.92
C ILE A 435 -1.38 18.07 6.99
N SER A 436 -1.66 18.70 5.86
CA SER A 436 -2.79 19.63 5.74
C SER A 436 -3.71 19.22 4.60
N THR A 437 -5.02 19.37 4.77
CA THR A 437 -5.98 19.16 3.67
C THR A 437 -5.85 20.23 2.58
N ALA A 438 -6.29 19.91 1.36
CA ALA A 438 -6.11 20.77 0.19
C ALA A 438 -6.99 22.04 0.19
N ALA A 439 -8.01 22.12 1.05
CA ALA A 439 -8.96 23.24 1.05
C ALA A 439 -8.35 24.54 1.65
N PRO A 440 -8.88 25.73 1.27
CA PRO A 440 -8.51 26.99 1.88
C PRO A 440 -8.67 26.95 3.41
N GLY A 441 -7.61 27.33 4.14
CA GLY A 441 -7.56 27.23 5.61
C GLY A 441 -7.19 25.84 6.15
N GLY A 442 -6.86 24.87 5.28
CA GLY A 442 -6.20 23.58 5.53
C GLY A 442 -6.40 22.97 6.92
N LEU A 443 -7.21 21.92 7.01
CA LEU A 443 -7.39 21.16 8.25
C LEU A 443 -6.05 20.49 8.64
N LYS A 444 -5.57 20.78 9.84
CA LYS A 444 -4.35 20.16 10.36
C LYS A 444 -4.63 18.74 10.82
N VAL A 445 -3.94 17.78 10.21
CA VAL A 445 -4.05 16.36 10.53
C VAL A 445 -2.68 15.83 10.94
N THR A 446 -2.60 15.17 12.10
CA THR A 446 -1.40 14.53 12.60
C THR A 446 -1.58 13.03 12.61
N ILE A 447 -0.68 12.31 11.96
CA ILE A 447 -0.68 10.85 11.90
C ILE A 447 0.42 10.32 12.82
N TYR A 448 0.04 9.45 13.73
CA TYR A 448 0.95 8.71 14.60
C TYR A 448 0.97 7.25 14.16
N SER A 449 2.16 6.69 13.96
CA SER A 449 2.29 5.26 13.66
C SER A 449 3.41 4.62 14.45
N LYS A 450 3.20 3.37 14.81
CA LYS A 450 4.21 2.51 15.44
C LYS A 450 4.32 1.20 14.70
N GLY A 451 5.55 0.70 14.60
CA GLY A 451 5.82 -0.64 14.08
C GLY A 451 5.69 -1.70 15.17
N GLU A 452 5.57 -2.96 14.73
CA GLU A 452 5.54 -4.14 15.59
C GLU A 452 6.71 -4.18 16.58
N LYS A 453 7.93 -3.90 16.12
CA LYS A 453 9.15 -3.98 16.93
C LYS A 453 9.28 -2.86 17.97
N SER A 454 8.46 -1.81 17.92
CA SER A 454 8.54 -0.67 18.86
C SER A 454 8.27 -1.09 20.30
N ARG A 455 7.45 -2.14 20.51
CA ARG A 455 6.94 -2.56 21.83
C ARG A 455 6.18 -1.47 22.59
N PHE A 456 5.88 -0.34 21.94
CA PHE A 456 5.11 0.74 22.55
C PHE A 456 3.62 0.46 22.44
N GLU A 457 2.90 0.93 23.44
CA GLU A 457 1.45 0.98 23.49
C GLU A 457 1.01 2.35 22.91
N ILE A 458 0.16 2.34 21.87
CA ILE A 458 -0.14 3.56 21.06
C ILE A 458 -0.78 4.69 21.88
N TYR A 459 -1.65 4.39 22.84
CA TYR A 459 -2.37 5.38 23.65
C TYR A 459 -1.44 6.08 24.64
N ARG A 460 -0.86 5.36 25.60
CA ARG A 460 -0.04 5.95 26.67
C ARG A 460 1.35 6.35 26.21
N ARG A 461 2.06 5.50 25.46
CA ARG A 461 3.48 5.72 25.14
C ARG A 461 3.66 6.64 23.93
N ILE A 462 2.63 6.85 23.12
CA ILE A 462 2.69 7.73 21.95
C ILE A 462 1.69 8.87 22.10
N LEU A 463 0.39 8.61 22.09
CA LEU A 463 -0.64 9.66 22.03
C LEU A 463 -0.63 10.58 23.26
N VAL A 464 -0.73 10.06 24.48
CA VAL A 464 -0.68 10.88 25.72
C VAL A 464 0.63 11.68 25.81
N ARG A 465 1.76 11.09 25.42
CA ARG A 465 3.07 11.77 25.45
C ARG A 465 3.18 12.87 24.40
N LYS A 466 2.62 12.67 23.21
CA LYS A 466 2.68 13.62 22.09
C LYS A 466 1.66 14.73 22.22
N LEU A 467 0.44 14.40 22.64
CA LEU A 467 -0.64 15.36 22.89
C LEU A 467 -0.43 16.13 24.20
N LYS A 468 0.32 15.57 25.15
CA LYS A 468 0.66 16.16 26.46
C LYS A 468 -0.56 16.52 27.32
N THR A 469 -1.69 15.86 27.09
CA THR A 469 -2.97 16.09 27.76
C THR A 469 -3.65 14.77 28.11
N THR A 470 -4.64 14.81 29.00
CA THR A 470 -5.54 13.69 29.26
C THR A 470 -6.32 13.37 27.99
N ILE A 471 -6.52 12.08 27.72
CA ILE A 471 -7.36 11.62 26.61
C ILE A 471 -8.56 10.85 27.14
N LYS A 472 -9.73 11.10 26.56
CA LYS A 472 -10.93 10.26 26.71
C LYS A 472 -10.98 9.28 25.55
N ILE A 473 -11.11 7.99 25.81
CA ILE A 473 -11.02 6.96 24.76
C ILE A 473 -12.29 6.10 24.70
N TRP A 474 -12.83 5.93 23.50
CA TRP A 474 -13.84 4.93 23.15
C TRP A 474 -13.16 3.79 22.40
N THR A 475 -13.17 2.60 22.99
CA THR A 475 -12.47 1.44 22.43
C THR A 475 -12.92 0.18 23.13
N THR A 476 -12.99 -0.91 22.37
CA THR A 476 -13.01 -2.25 22.96
C THR A 476 -11.73 -2.47 23.76
N ARG A 477 -11.81 -3.21 24.86
CA ARG A 477 -10.71 -3.39 25.81
C ARG A 477 -10.76 -4.76 26.47
N ASP A 478 -9.61 -5.23 26.93
CA ASP A 478 -9.55 -6.38 27.82
C ASP A 478 -9.91 -5.97 29.26
N LYS A 479 -10.19 -6.93 30.16
CA LYS A 479 -10.50 -6.64 31.57
C LYS A 479 -9.29 -6.13 32.38
N THR A 480 -8.11 -6.03 31.76
CA THR A 480 -6.84 -5.81 32.47
C THR A 480 -6.33 -4.37 32.39
N LEU A 481 -6.74 -3.62 31.37
CA LEU A 481 -6.43 -2.20 31.23
C LEU A 481 -7.62 -1.35 31.68
N LYS A 482 -7.39 -0.51 32.70
CA LYS A 482 -8.35 0.42 33.29
C LYS A 482 -7.96 1.86 32.98
N SER A 483 -8.81 2.81 33.35
CA SER A 483 -8.47 4.23 33.36
C SER A 483 -7.19 4.44 34.15
N ASP A 484 -6.21 5.11 33.55
CA ASP A 484 -4.89 5.36 34.13
C ASP A 484 -4.77 6.84 34.48
N CYS A 485 -4.91 7.14 35.77
CA CYS A 485 -4.90 8.51 36.28
C CYS A 485 -3.65 8.87 37.08
N ARG A 486 -2.54 8.15 36.86
CA ARG A 486 -1.32 8.27 37.66
C ARG A 486 -0.53 9.55 37.42
N ILE A 487 -0.77 10.27 36.32
CA ILE A 487 0.02 11.44 35.93
C ILE A 487 -0.91 12.63 35.80
N PHE A 488 -0.77 13.62 36.70
CA PHE A 488 -1.59 14.82 36.68
C PHE A 488 -1.62 15.48 35.28
N GLY A 489 -2.82 15.72 34.75
CA GLY A 489 -3.04 16.31 33.43
C GLY A 489 -2.68 15.44 32.22
N ARG A 490 -2.30 14.17 32.41
CA ARG A 490 -1.91 13.25 31.31
C ARG A 490 -2.45 11.84 31.54
N ASN A 491 -3.77 11.78 31.72
CA ASN A 491 -4.48 10.56 32.05
C ASN A 491 -5.07 9.86 30.82
N ILE A 492 -5.40 8.59 30.97
CA ILE A 492 -6.28 7.85 30.06
C ILE A 492 -7.60 7.64 30.79
N ARG A 493 -8.67 8.25 30.29
CA ARG A 493 -10.03 8.07 30.84
C ARG A 493 -10.86 7.28 29.85
N LEU A 494 -11.45 6.18 30.29
CA LEU A 494 -12.24 5.31 29.45
C LEU A 494 -13.68 5.83 29.38
N VAL A 495 -14.23 5.94 28.17
CA VAL A 495 -15.66 6.23 27.99
C VAL A 495 -16.47 5.00 28.37
N THR A 496 -17.54 5.24 29.13
CA THR A 496 -18.45 4.19 29.61
C THR A 496 -19.46 3.82 28.53
N SER A 497 -19.72 2.52 28.39
CA SER A 497 -20.73 1.97 27.49
C SER A 497 -22.12 1.98 28.17
N PRO A 498 -23.22 2.28 27.45
CA PRO A 498 -23.28 2.68 26.04
C PRO A 498 -23.10 4.20 25.84
N ILE A 499 -22.75 4.59 24.61
CA ILE A 499 -22.84 5.99 24.13
C ILE A 499 -24.09 6.16 23.27
N SER A 500 -24.48 7.42 23.03
CA SER A 500 -25.58 7.75 22.10
C SER A 500 -25.10 8.74 21.04
N VAL A 501 -25.06 8.31 19.78
CA VAL A 501 -24.69 9.13 18.64
C VAL A 501 -25.95 9.74 18.05
N SER A 502 -26.29 10.97 18.46
CA SER A 502 -27.48 11.68 18.00
C SER A 502 -28.78 10.86 18.17
N GLY A 503 -28.93 10.18 19.31
CA GLY A 503 -30.10 9.35 19.62
C GLY A 503 -29.93 7.87 19.24
N HIS A 504 -28.90 7.50 18.49
CA HIS A 504 -28.61 6.10 18.17
C HIS A 504 -27.66 5.48 19.21
N PRO A 505 -28.10 4.47 19.98
CA PRO A 505 -27.25 3.84 20.99
C PRO A 505 -26.12 3.04 20.33
N SER A 506 -24.95 3.06 20.95
CA SER A 506 -23.82 2.22 20.58
C SER A 506 -23.12 1.66 21.82
N SER A 507 -22.83 0.35 21.81
CA SER A 507 -22.17 -0.33 22.92
C SER A 507 -20.79 -0.85 22.49
N LEU A 508 -19.90 -1.09 23.45
CA LEU A 508 -18.55 -1.61 23.15
C LEU A 508 -18.58 -3.02 22.51
N GLU A 509 -19.64 -3.79 22.69
CA GLU A 509 -19.80 -5.13 22.10
C GLU A 509 -20.28 -5.07 20.65
N SER A 510 -21.01 -4.01 20.30
CA SER A 510 -21.63 -3.82 18.99
C SER A 510 -20.89 -2.81 18.13
N ASP A 511 -19.91 -2.08 18.67
CA ASP A 511 -19.15 -1.05 17.98
C ASP A 511 -17.69 -1.47 17.76
N VAL A 512 -17.23 -1.41 16.50
CA VAL A 512 -15.84 -1.75 16.17
C VAL A 512 -14.97 -0.52 15.92
N SER A 513 -15.47 0.68 16.18
CA SER A 513 -14.68 1.91 16.11
C SER A 513 -13.80 2.07 17.35
N GLN A 514 -12.64 2.69 17.14
CA GLN A 514 -11.78 3.15 18.22
C GLN A 514 -11.42 4.60 17.94
N TRP A 515 -11.72 5.46 18.91
CA TRP A 515 -11.44 6.87 18.79
C TRP A 515 -11.13 7.48 20.16
N LEU A 516 -10.51 8.65 20.13
CA LEU A 516 -10.22 9.41 21.33
C LEU A 516 -10.37 10.90 21.08
N ILE A 517 -10.53 11.62 22.17
CA ILE A 517 -10.47 13.08 22.20
C ILE A 517 -9.54 13.56 23.32
N SER A 518 -8.94 14.72 23.11
CA SER A 518 -8.13 15.40 24.14
C SER A 518 -9.02 16.15 25.14
N GLU A 519 -8.73 16.08 26.44
CA GLU A 519 -9.44 16.89 27.45
C GLU A 519 -9.16 18.39 27.29
N GLN A 520 -7.94 18.74 26.86
CA GLN A 520 -7.55 20.11 26.50
C GLN A 520 -7.22 20.19 25.01
N GLY A 521 -7.67 21.24 24.35
CA GLY A 521 -7.52 21.44 22.90
C GLY A 521 -8.63 20.77 22.09
N ASN A 522 -8.46 20.74 20.78
CA ASN A 522 -9.52 20.37 19.82
C ASN A 522 -9.18 19.08 19.05
N LYS A 523 -8.46 18.15 19.68
CA LYS A 523 -8.00 16.94 19.00
C LYS A 523 -9.04 15.84 19.10
N PHE A 524 -9.42 15.33 17.93
CA PHE A 524 -10.10 14.06 17.76
C PHE A 524 -9.16 13.09 17.04
N CYS A 525 -9.07 11.83 17.44
CA CYS A 525 -8.32 10.84 16.68
C CYS A 525 -9.09 9.54 16.47
N ALA A 526 -9.03 9.01 15.25
CA ALA A 526 -9.34 7.60 14.98
C ALA A 526 -8.10 6.75 15.18
N VAL A 527 -8.24 5.61 15.83
CA VAL A 527 -7.15 4.66 16.09
C VAL A 527 -7.53 3.31 15.49
N ASP A 528 -6.60 2.62 14.85
CA ASP A 528 -6.91 1.32 14.23
C ASP A 528 -6.85 0.14 15.21
N LYS A 529 -6.24 0.33 16.38
CA LYS A 529 -6.02 -0.70 17.39
C LYS A 529 -6.81 -0.46 18.66
N PRO A 530 -7.43 -1.51 19.23
CA PRO A 530 -8.09 -1.41 20.52
C PRO A 530 -7.09 -1.23 21.68
N TYR A 531 -7.58 -0.69 22.79
CA TYR A 531 -6.79 -0.55 24.01
C TYR A 531 -6.66 -1.89 24.74
N GLN A 532 -5.66 -2.67 24.32
CA GLN A 532 -5.36 -4.01 24.84
C GLN A 532 -3.85 -4.16 25.10
N LYS A 533 -3.43 -5.04 26.01
CA LYS A 533 -1.98 -5.25 26.27
C LYS A 533 -1.24 -5.86 25.07
N SER A 534 -1.93 -6.72 24.31
CA SER A 534 -1.40 -7.44 23.15
C SER A 534 -0.92 -6.51 22.03
N GLN A 535 -1.55 -5.35 21.81
CA GLN A 535 -1.18 -4.41 20.73
C GLN A 535 0.24 -3.85 20.83
N THR A 536 0.90 -3.96 22.00
CA THR A 536 2.32 -3.62 22.12
C THR A 536 3.20 -4.38 21.12
N LYS A 537 2.80 -5.61 20.76
CA LYS A 537 3.49 -6.49 19.80
C LYS A 537 2.90 -6.44 18.38
N GLU A 538 2.12 -5.41 18.08
CA GLU A 538 1.45 -5.22 16.79
C GLU A 538 1.72 -3.82 16.26
N PRO A 539 1.70 -3.59 14.94
CA PRO A 539 1.71 -2.23 14.40
C PRO A 539 0.38 -1.51 14.71
N ALA A 540 0.42 -0.18 14.78
CA ALA A 540 -0.77 0.64 15.01
C ALA A 540 -0.64 2.01 14.35
N MET A 541 -1.77 2.62 14.01
CA MET A 541 -1.90 3.95 13.44
C MET A 541 -3.04 4.72 14.12
N ALA A 542 -2.80 6.01 14.35
CA ALA A 542 -3.81 6.96 14.78
C ALA A 542 -3.79 8.19 13.87
N VAL A 543 -4.97 8.61 13.40
CA VAL A 543 -5.16 9.80 12.57
C VAL A 543 -5.89 10.84 13.41
N CYS A 544 -5.18 11.89 13.79
CA CYS A 544 -5.67 12.94 14.66
C CYS A 544 -5.98 14.22 13.89
N ILE A 545 -7.19 14.73 14.04
CA ILE A 545 -7.69 15.94 13.40
C ILE A 545 -7.79 17.04 14.46
N ASP A 546 -7.29 18.23 14.14
CA ASP A 546 -7.43 19.43 14.96
C ASP A 546 -8.63 20.25 14.48
N ASP A 547 -9.80 20.03 15.09
CA ASP A 547 -11.01 20.75 14.73
C ASP A 547 -11.99 20.82 15.91
N ALA A 548 -12.30 22.04 16.32
CA ALA A 548 -13.17 22.29 17.48
C ALA A 548 -14.59 21.75 17.28
N SER A 549 -15.09 21.77 16.05
CA SER A 549 -16.44 21.33 15.73
C SER A 549 -16.54 19.81 15.87
N ILE A 550 -15.54 19.09 15.36
CA ILE A 550 -15.43 17.62 15.47
C ILE A 550 -15.24 17.22 16.94
N PHE A 551 -14.30 17.87 17.61
CA PHE A 551 -14.02 17.63 19.01
C PHE A 551 -15.27 17.79 19.87
N THR A 552 -16.04 18.87 19.69
CA THR A 552 -17.26 19.14 20.45
C THR A 552 -18.26 18.00 20.35
N ARG A 553 -18.51 17.49 19.13
CA ARG A 553 -19.46 16.38 18.89
C ARG A 553 -19.02 15.08 19.54
N PHE A 554 -17.74 14.75 19.46
CA PHE A 554 -17.21 13.55 20.12
C PHE A 554 -17.12 13.72 21.65
N ASN A 555 -16.97 14.94 22.15
CA ASN A 555 -16.97 15.23 23.58
C ASN A 555 -18.37 15.12 24.19
N GLU A 556 -19.42 15.50 23.47
CA GLU A 556 -20.82 15.32 23.87
C GLU A 556 -21.16 13.83 24.05
N ILE A 557 -20.73 12.97 23.12
CA ILE A 557 -21.00 11.53 23.23
C ILE A 557 -20.06 10.84 24.25
N ALA A 558 -18.93 11.45 24.61
CA ALA A 558 -18.00 11.01 25.65
C ALA A 558 -18.36 11.56 27.05
N ALA A 559 -19.65 11.70 27.35
CA ALA A 559 -20.13 12.30 28.58
C ALA A 559 -19.79 11.50 29.85
N ASN A 560 -19.91 10.17 29.77
CA ASN A 560 -19.71 9.27 30.91
C ASN A 560 -18.34 8.60 30.85
N LEU A 561 -17.61 8.62 31.96
CA LEU A 561 -16.27 8.07 32.08
C LEU A 561 -16.18 7.09 33.24
N ASP A 562 -15.40 6.03 33.03
CA ASP A 562 -15.06 5.10 34.11
C ASP A 562 -14.19 5.81 35.15
N ASN A 563 -14.41 5.43 36.42
CA ASN A 563 -13.60 5.90 37.53
C ASN A 563 -12.12 5.57 37.32
N CYS A 564 -11.28 6.50 37.78
CA CYS A 564 -9.84 6.26 37.89
C CYS A 564 -9.59 5.15 38.93
N THR A 565 -8.68 4.23 38.61
CA THR A 565 -8.24 3.18 39.55
C THR A 565 -6.76 3.21 39.80
#